data_AF-X1FD42-F1
#
_entry.id   AF-X1FD42-F1
#
_cell.length_a   1.000
_cell.length_b   1.000
_cell.length_c   1.000
_cell.angle_alpha   90.00
_cell.angle_beta   90.00
_cell.angle_gamma   90.00
#
_symmetry.space_group_name_H-M   'P 1'
#
loop_
_entity.id
_entity.type
_entity.pdbx_description
1 polymer ?
#
loop_
_entity_poly.entity_id
_entity_poly.type
_entity_poly.pdbx_seq_one_letter_code
_entity_poly.pdbx_strand_id
1 'polypeptide(L)'
;MYNNVVSGVFNMCVQNKISCLRFNFRGVGSSTGSHTSGNGELSDVEACIDYLINEKNIEKIIICGYSYGAAIGCSVVNFSEKIIGYCAISFPWDFMGSKYKKLSQTKKPKLFIQGKSYKT
;
A
#
# COMPACT_ATOMS: atom_id res chain seq x y z
N MET A 1 -6.86 -10.13 -7.86
CA MET A 1 -7.44 -10.85 -6.71
C MET A 1 -8.57 -10.01 -6.11
N TYR A 2 -9.67 -10.64 -5.70
CA TYR A 2 -10.71 -9.96 -4.92
C TYR A 2 -10.36 -10.03 -3.43
N ASN A 3 -10.38 -8.89 -2.75
CA ASN A 3 -10.20 -8.81 -1.30
C ASN A 3 -11.23 -7.81 -0.77
N ASN A 4 -12.10 -8.27 0.13
CA ASN A 4 -13.22 -7.47 0.64
C ASN A 4 -12.77 -6.20 1.37
N VAL A 5 -11.66 -6.22 2.09
CA VAL A 5 -11.10 -5.04 2.78
C VAL A 5 -10.64 -4.00 1.76
N VAL A 6 -9.80 -4.41 0.80
CA VAL A 6 -9.28 -3.51 -0.25
C VAL A 6 -10.41 -2.99 -1.12
N SER A 7 -11.37 -3.85 -1.50
CA SER A 7 -12.56 -3.45 -2.25
C SER A 7 -13.44 -2.49 -1.46
N GLY A 8 -13.61 -2.69 -0.15
CA GLY A 8 -14.35 -1.77 0.72
C GLY A 8 -13.73 -0.38 0.76
N VAL A 9 -12.41 -0.30 0.97
CA VAL A 9 -11.66 0.98 0.93
C VAL A 9 -11.80 1.65 -0.43
N PHE A 10 -11.58 0.91 -1.52
CA PHE A 10 -11.68 1.45 -2.88
C PHE A 10 -13.08 1.99 -3.18
N ASN A 11 -14.12 1.22 -2.86
CA ASN A 11 -15.50 1.63 -3.06
C ASN A 11 -15.82 2.89 -2.24
N MET A 12 -15.29 3.00 -1.02
CA MET A 12 -15.47 4.20 -0.20
C MET A 12 -14.78 5.42 -0.80
N CYS A 13 -13.57 5.28 -1.34
CA CYS A 13 -12.91 6.37 -2.05
C CYS A 13 -13.75 6.84 -3.25
N VAL A 14 -14.24 5.91 -4.07
CA VAL A 14 -15.09 6.23 -5.23
C VAL A 14 -16.37 6.96 -4.80
N GLN A 15 -17.07 6.46 -3.78
CA GLN A 15 -18.29 7.10 -3.26
C GLN A 15 -18.06 8.52 -2.72
N ASN A 16 -16.87 8.77 -2.16
CA ASN A 16 -16.48 10.10 -1.66
C ASN A 16 -15.76 10.95 -2.71
N LYS A 17 -15.79 10.55 -4.00
CA LYS A 17 -15.14 11.26 -5.12
C LYS A 17 -13.63 11.47 -4.90
N ILE A 18 -12.99 10.54 -4.22
CA ILE A 18 -11.53 10.51 -4.05
C ILE A 18 -10.95 9.65 -5.18
N SER A 19 -10.09 10.26 -6.01
CA SER A 19 -9.33 9.52 -7.02
C SER A 19 -8.48 8.44 -6.35
N CYS A 20 -8.68 7.19 -6.74
CA CYS A 20 -7.98 6.05 -6.14
C CYS A 20 -7.54 5.04 -7.20
N LEU A 21 -6.34 4.50 -7.02
CA LEU A 21 -5.79 3.41 -7.81
C LEU A 21 -5.68 2.16 -6.91
N ARG A 22 -6.23 1.05 -7.40
CA ARG A 22 -5.94 -0.29 -6.86
C ARG A 22 -5.34 -1.14 -7.97
N PHE A 23 -4.38 -1.97 -7.63
CA PHE A 23 -3.67 -2.80 -8.59
C PHE A 23 -3.42 -4.20 -8.01
N ASN A 24 -3.03 -5.13 -8.87
CA ASN A 24 -2.51 -6.44 -8.46
C ASN A 24 -0.98 -6.39 -8.55
N PHE A 25 -0.28 -6.87 -7.53
CA PHE A 25 1.16 -7.11 -7.59
C PHE A 25 1.53 -8.06 -8.74
N ARG A 26 2.80 -8.04 -9.14
CA ARG A 26 3.38 -9.01 -10.09
C ARG A 26 3.00 -10.45 -9.74
N GLY A 27 2.66 -11.23 -10.76
CA GLY A 27 2.24 -12.62 -10.62
C GLY A 27 0.83 -12.83 -10.03
N VAL A 28 0.04 -11.76 -9.81
CA VAL A 28 -1.34 -11.87 -9.32
C VAL A 28 -2.34 -11.49 -10.42
N GLY A 29 -3.26 -12.40 -10.72
CA GLY A 29 -4.28 -12.19 -11.76
C GLY A 29 -3.62 -12.00 -13.12
N SER A 30 -3.88 -10.87 -13.78
CA SER A 30 -3.29 -10.53 -15.08
C SER A 30 -1.98 -9.75 -14.99
N SER A 31 -1.51 -9.39 -13.79
CA SER A 31 -0.19 -8.76 -13.64
C SER A 31 0.90 -9.80 -13.96
N THR A 32 1.79 -9.45 -14.88
CA THR A 32 2.88 -10.33 -15.34
C THR A 32 3.95 -10.53 -14.26
N GLY A 33 4.93 -11.40 -14.55
CA GLY A 33 6.03 -11.72 -13.62
C GLY A 33 5.63 -12.71 -12.52
N SER A 34 6.45 -12.77 -11.47
CA SER A 34 6.29 -13.71 -10.35
C SER A 34 6.60 -13.00 -9.03
N HIS A 35 6.08 -13.55 -7.92
CA HIS A 35 6.35 -13.02 -6.59
C HIS A 35 7.86 -13.05 -6.27
N THR A 36 8.38 -11.97 -5.70
CA THR A 36 9.82 -11.76 -5.44
C THR A 36 10.16 -11.52 -3.97
N SER A 37 9.27 -11.90 -3.06
CA SER A 37 9.47 -11.76 -1.61
C SER A 37 9.71 -10.32 -1.16
N GLY A 38 9.09 -9.38 -1.86
CA GLY A 38 8.97 -7.97 -1.49
C GLY A 38 9.79 -7.02 -2.33
N ASN A 39 10.91 -7.43 -2.93
CA ASN A 39 11.78 -6.48 -3.64
C ASN A 39 11.12 -5.92 -4.90
N GLY A 40 10.57 -6.80 -5.73
CA GLY A 40 9.80 -6.42 -6.90
C GLY A 40 8.44 -5.82 -6.52
N GLU A 41 7.81 -6.31 -5.47
CA GLU A 41 6.52 -5.76 -5.02
C GLU A 41 6.67 -4.31 -4.54
N LEU A 42 7.81 -3.91 -3.96
CA LEU A 42 8.12 -2.49 -3.68
C LEU A 42 8.14 -1.67 -4.97
N SER A 43 8.85 -2.15 -6.00
CA SER A 43 8.90 -1.48 -7.31
C SER A 43 7.54 -1.40 -8.00
N ASP A 44 6.64 -2.37 -7.78
CA ASP A 44 5.27 -2.30 -8.30
C ASP A 44 4.50 -1.12 -7.67
N VAL A 45 4.69 -0.87 -6.36
CA VAL A 45 4.06 0.29 -5.69
C VAL A 45 4.67 1.60 -6.20
N GLU A 46 6.00 1.67 -6.32
CA GLU A 46 6.72 2.84 -6.85
C GLU A 46 6.24 3.18 -8.26
N ALA A 47 6.12 2.20 -9.15
CA ALA A 47 5.60 2.39 -10.50
C ALA A 47 4.15 2.91 -10.52
N CYS A 48 3.30 2.44 -9.59
CA CYS A 48 1.94 2.97 -9.45
C CYS A 48 1.93 4.43 -8.96
N ILE A 49 2.84 4.79 -8.06
CA ILE A 49 2.99 6.17 -7.57
C ILE A 49 3.47 7.08 -8.71
N ASP A 50 4.49 6.66 -9.45
CA ASP A 50 4.99 7.40 -10.62
C ASP A 50 3.91 7.58 -11.68
N TYR A 51 3.10 6.56 -11.95
CA TYR A 51 1.94 6.68 -12.85
C TYR A 51 0.94 7.74 -12.35
N LEU A 52 0.62 7.76 -11.06
CA LEU A 52 -0.29 8.76 -10.50
C LEU A 52 0.29 10.18 -10.60
N ILE A 53 1.57 10.36 -10.36
CA ILE A 53 2.23 11.66 -10.41
C ILE A 53 2.37 12.14 -11.86
N ASN A 54 2.99 11.32 -12.73
CA ASN A 54 3.42 11.75 -14.05
C ASN A 54 2.29 11.71 -15.09
N GLU A 55 1.44 10.68 -15.04
CA GLU A 55 0.39 10.47 -16.05
C GLU A 55 -0.98 11.01 -15.60
N LYS A 56 -1.20 11.12 -14.29
CA LYS A 56 -2.46 11.61 -13.71
C LYS A 56 -2.34 12.94 -12.98
N ASN A 57 -1.15 13.54 -12.91
CA ASN A 57 -0.89 14.82 -12.27
C ASN A 57 -1.42 14.89 -10.83
N ILE A 58 -1.31 13.78 -10.08
CA ILE A 58 -1.76 13.70 -8.69
C ILE A 58 -0.73 14.34 -7.76
N GLU A 59 -1.18 15.34 -7.02
CA GLU A 59 -0.33 16.18 -6.17
C GLU A 59 -0.23 15.69 -4.71
N LYS A 60 -1.18 14.87 -4.26
CA LYS A 60 -1.24 14.33 -2.88
C LYS A 60 -1.69 12.89 -2.90
N ILE A 61 -0.87 12.01 -2.33
CA ILE A 61 -1.08 10.56 -2.32
C ILE A 61 -1.08 10.06 -0.88
N ILE A 62 -2.09 9.29 -0.52
CA ILE A 62 -2.11 8.48 0.71
C ILE A 62 -2.02 7.02 0.29
N ILE A 63 -1.08 6.29 0.86
CA ILE A 63 -0.97 4.85 0.64
C ILE A 63 -1.91 4.14 1.60
N CYS A 64 -2.76 3.25 1.09
CA CYS A 64 -3.57 2.38 1.94
C CYS A 64 -3.29 0.92 1.58
N GLY A 65 -2.87 0.14 2.57
CA GLY A 65 -2.54 -1.27 2.38
C GLY A 65 -3.17 -2.17 3.43
N TYR A 66 -3.45 -3.42 3.03
CA TYR A 66 -3.97 -4.47 3.91
C TYR A 66 -2.97 -5.63 4.01
N SER A 67 -2.66 -6.08 5.22
CA SER A 67 -1.78 -7.22 5.50
C SER A 67 -0.42 -7.11 4.78
N TYR A 68 -0.08 -8.06 3.90
CA TYR A 68 1.11 -7.98 3.04
C TYR A 68 1.21 -6.65 2.29
N GLY A 69 0.10 -6.16 1.74
CA GLY A 69 0.04 -4.86 1.06
C GLY A 69 0.26 -3.67 1.99
N ALA A 70 -0.05 -3.80 3.29
CA ALA A 70 0.31 -2.80 4.28
C ALA A 70 1.83 -2.78 4.52
N ALA A 71 2.46 -3.95 4.64
CA ALA A 71 3.91 -4.06 4.81
C ALA A 71 4.68 -3.48 3.62
N ILE A 72 4.34 -3.91 2.40
CA ILE A 72 4.99 -3.41 1.18
C ILE A 72 4.63 -1.94 0.92
N GLY A 73 3.35 -1.59 0.91
CA GLY A 73 2.88 -0.24 0.58
C GLY A 73 3.44 0.82 1.51
N CYS A 74 3.43 0.60 2.82
CA CYS A 74 3.95 1.61 3.76
C CYS A 74 5.47 1.77 3.67
N SER A 75 6.19 0.79 3.12
CA SER A 75 7.65 0.83 3.00
C SER A 75 8.15 1.83 1.96
N VAL A 76 7.29 2.23 1.01
CA VAL A 76 7.64 3.23 -0.01
C VAL A 76 7.18 4.65 0.37
N VAL A 77 6.79 4.89 1.63
CA VAL A 77 6.22 6.19 2.06
C VAL A 77 7.16 7.40 1.83
N ASN A 78 8.48 7.16 1.79
CA ASN A 78 9.47 8.20 1.55
C ASN A 78 9.94 8.27 0.10
N PHE A 79 9.35 7.48 -0.81
CA PHE A 79 9.72 7.45 -2.23
C PHE A 79 9.47 8.81 -2.92
N SER A 80 8.44 9.55 -2.50
CA SER A 80 8.12 10.86 -3.04
C SER A 80 7.52 11.80 -1.99
N GLU A 81 7.77 13.10 -2.13
CA GLU A 81 7.15 14.15 -1.30
C GLU A 81 5.64 14.29 -1.55
N LYS A 82 5.14 13.85 -2.71
CA LYS A 82 3.70 13.81 -3.00
C LYS A 82 2.96 12.80 -2.12
N ILE A 83 3.67 11.82 -1.56
CA ILE A 83 3.12 10.90 -0.56
C ILE A 83 3.03 11.66 0.77
N ILE A 84 1.82 11.88 1.26
CA ILE A 84 1.58 12.68 2.46
C ILE A 84 1.33 11.84 3.71
N GLY A 85 1.23 10.51 3.58
CA GLY A 85 1.02 9.60 4.71
C GLY A 85 0.55 8.22 4.26
N TYR A 86 0.28 7.34 5.22
CA TYR A 86 -0.28 6.03 4.94
C TYR A 86 -1.30 5.55 5.99
N CYS A 87 -2.14 4.61 5.56
CA CYS A 87 -3.00 3.78 6.38
C CYS A 87 -2.63 2.31 6.21
N ALA A 88 -2.30 1.65 7.32
CA ALA A 88 -1.93 0.25 7.39
C ALA A 88 -3.01 -0.55 8.11
N ILE A 89 -3.69 -1.43 7.38
CA ILE A 89 -4.75 -2.28 7.92
C ILE A 89 -4.19 -3.69 8.15
N SER A 90 -4.29 -4.19 9.38
CA SER A 90 -3.79 -5.50 9.80
C SER A 90 -2.32 -5.73 9.45
N PHE A 91 -1.45 -4.78 9.84
CA PHE A 91 -0.02 -4.84 9.53
C PHE A 91 0.61 -6.10 10.15
N PRO A 92 1.39 -6.90 9.38
CA PRO A 92 1.94 -8.18 9.84
C PRO A 92 3.23 -7.99 10.66
N TRP A 93 3.07 -7.48 11.89
CA TRP A 93 4.18 -7.08 12.76
C TRP A 93 5.20 -8.19 13.04
N ASP A 94 4.76 -9.41 13.32
CA ASP A 94 5.66 -10.48 13.76
C ASP A 94 6.32 -11.22 12.59
N PHE A 95 5.56 -11.49 11.53
CA PHE A 95 6.04 -12.31 10.41
C PHE A 95 6.89 -11.53 9.40
N MET A 96 6.57 -10.24 9.18
CA MET A 96 7.26 -9.42 8.17
C MET A 96 7.77 -8.10 8.74
N GLY A 97 7.43 -7.79 9.99
CA GLY A 97 7.50 -6.42 10.47
C GLY A 97 8.90 -5.86 10.58
N SER A 98 9.95 -6.61 10.92
CA SER A 98 11.27 -5.98 11.16
C SER A 98 11.82 -5.19 9.96
N LYS A 99 11.88 -5.81 8.77
CA LYS A 99 12.31 -5.14 7.53
C LYS A 99 11.39 -3.97 7.17
N TYR A 100 10.09 -4.23 7.07
CA TYR A 100 9.14 -3.25 6.55
C TYR A 100 8.82 -2.14 7.57
N LYS A 101 8.90 -2.40 8.87
CA LYS A 101 8.84 -1.38 9.93
C LYS A 101 9.98 -0.40 9.81
N LYS A 102 11.19 -0.86 9.47
CA LYS A 102 12.35 0.02 9.25
C LYS A 102 12.13 0.90 8.02
N LEU A 103 11.68 0.31 6.91
CA LEU A 103 11.44 1.03 5.65
C LEU A 103 10.26 2.02 5.77
N SER A 104 9.24 1.69 6.56
CA SER A 104 8.06 2.53 6.75
C SER A 104 8.24 3.66 7.78
N GLN A 105 9.46 3.91 8.27
CA GLN A 105 9.71 5.02 9.20
C GLN A 105 9.65 6.36 8.46
N THR A 106 8.83 7.27 8.98
CA THR A 106 8.65 8.62 8.44
C THR A 106 8.07 9.56 9.49
N LYS A 107 8.23 10.87 9.28
CA LYS A 107 7.56 11.93 10.06
C LYS A 107 6.15 12.23 9.55
N LYS A 108 5.79 11.75 8.35
CA LYS A 108 4.46 11.89 7.76
C LYS A 108 3.40 11.18 8.64
N PRO A 109 2.14 11.63 8.63
CA PRO A 109 1.04 10.96 9.32
C PRO A 109 0.92 9.46 8.97
N LYS A 110 0.62 8.65 9.99
CA LYS A 110 0.50 7.19 9.92
C LYS A 110 -0.73 6.74 10.70
N LEU A 111 -1.60 5.97 10.07
CA LEU A 111 -2.73 5.31 10.73
C LEU A 111 -2.53 3.80 10.70
N PHE A 112 -2.70 3.14 11.85
CA PHE A 112 -2.71 1.68 11.96
C PHE A 112 -4.07 1.22 12.45
N ILE A 113 -4.68 0.27 11.73
CA ILE A 113 -5.95 -0.35 12.09
C ILE A 113 -5.68 -1.84 12.31
N GLN A 114 -5.79 -2.30 13.56
CA GLN A 114 -5.47 -3.67 13.95
C GLN A 114 -6.66 -4.34 14.63
N GLY A 115 -6.98 -5.57 14.22
CA GLY A 115 -7.98 -6.37 14.92
C GLY A 115 -7.48 -6.83 16.29
N LYS A 116 -8.32 -6.73 17.32
CA LYS A 116 -8.01 -7.10 18.71
C LYS A 116 -7.61 -8.58 18.86
N SER A 117 -8.10 -9.45 18.00
CA SER A 117 -7.91 -10.91 18.05
C SER A 117 -6.89 -11.44 17.04
N TYR A 118 -6.02 -10.58 16.49
CA TYR A 118 -4.89 -11.05 15.70
C TYR A 118 -3.98 -11.85 16.63
N LYS A 119 -3.97 -13.18 16.45
CA LYS A 119 -3.02 -14.06 17.14
C LYS A 119 -1.65 -13.79 16.54
N THR A 120 -0.81 -13.12 17.32
CA THR A 120 0.65 -13.04 17.14
C THR A 120 1.27 -14.39 17.40
#